data_AF-A0A7V5ZE53-F1
#
_entry.id   AF-A0A7V5ZE53-F1
#
_cell.length_a   1.000
_cell.length_b   1.000
_cell.length_c   1.000
_cell.angle_alpha   90.00
_cell.angle_beta   90.00
_cell.angle_gamma   90.00
#
_symmetry.space_group_name_H-M   'P 1'
#
loop_
_entity.id
_entity.type
_entity.pdbx_description
1 polymer ?
#
loop_
_entity_poly.entity_id
_entity_poly.type
_entity_poly.pdbx_seq_one_letter_code
_entity_poly.pdbx_strand_id
1 'polypeptide(L)'
;MSKASAHWMCVLGALMMAVAIGRAQAATPVLYYWDFVFDTVVTGDSPSGSSPWATLRVEDTGSPGEVKFTLWANLKGSEEFISGLWLNIAPYQGVSFGGGSLTGISYMALAQNGEDGLSNAGRSFDVQFAFPTAVPADRLTNSMVVTWVLKGNNLTANHFKTLSGAAGQNSALWAMIHVQGISGGQEGSGKIAPSGEPQGGVIPEPATLVLFGMGLAAPLVARWRKR
;
A
#
# COMPACT_ATOMS: atom_id res chain seq x y z
N MET A 1 45.84 -9.43 -83.87
CA MET A 1 44.67 -10.11 -83.28
C MET A 1 44.59 -9.66 -81.81
N SER A 2 43.80 -8.63 -81.51
CA SER A 2 42.50 -8.69 -80.79
C SER A 2 42.69 -8.46 -79.28
N LYS A 3 42.55 -7.24 -78.72
CA LYS A 3 41.36 -6.42 -78.34
C LYS A 3 40.66 -6.81 -77.01
N ALA A 4 40.26 -5.74 -76.29
CA ALA A 4 39.32 -5.56 -75.18
C ALA A 4 39.87 -5.79 -73.75
N SER A 5 39.89 -4.86 -72.78
CA SER A 5 39.00 -3.75 -72.31
C SER A 5 37.67 -4.20 -71.68
N ALA A 6 37.51 -4.05 -70.36
CA ALA A 6 36.25 -3.78 -69.64
C ALA A 6 36.59 -3.58 -68.14
N HIS A 7 36.60 -2.36 -67.62
CA HIS A 7 35.47 -1.59 -67.11
C HIS A 7 34.76 -2.16 -65.86
N TRP A 8 34.94 -1.45 -64.74
CA TRP A 8 33.88 -0.99 -63.82
C TRP A 8 32.87 -2.05 -63.29
N MET A 9 33.07 -2.48 -62.05
CA MET A 9 32.02 -2.82 -61.08
C MET A 9 32.41 -2.09 -59.79
N CYS A 10 31.98 -0.85 -59.52
CA CYS A 10 30.61 -0.43 -59.25
C CYS A 10 29.90 -1.36 -58.26
N VAL A 11 29.70 -0.81 -57.04
CA VAL A 11 28.46 -0.84 -56.25
C VAL A 11 28.55 -1.53 -54.87
N LEU A 12 28.22 -0.74 -53.84
CA LEU A 12 27.69 -1.13 -52.53
C LEU A 12 28.65 -1.68 -51.45
N GLY A 13 29.64 -0.87 -51.07
CA GLY A 13 30.09 -0.81 -49.67
C GLY A 13 29.04 -0.10 -48.81
N ALA A 14 27.86 -0.70 -48.66
CA ALA A 14 26.84 -0.20 -47.74
C ALA A 14 27.35 -0.38 -46.31
N LEU A 15 27.81 0.75 -45.75
CA LEU A 15 28.08 0.97 -44.34
C LEU A 15 26.88 0.43 -43.53
N MET A 16 27.01 -0.80 -43.02
CA MET A 16 26.09 -1.41 -42.07
C MET A 16 26.20 -0.63 -40.76
N MET A 17 25.54 0.54 -40.71
CA MET A 17 25.25 1.23 -39.47
C MET A 17 24.13 0.44 -38.80
N ALA A 18 24.53 -0.65 -38.14
CA ALA A 18 23.67 -1.38 -37.22
C ALA A 18 23.32 -0.44 -36.08
N VAL A 19 22.22 0.30 -36.25
CA VAL A 19 21.55 0.96 -35.13
C VAL A 19 21.05 -0.17 -34.24
N ALA A 20 21.84 -0.52 -33.23
CA ALA A 20 21.38 -1.26 -32.09
C ALA A 20 20.29 -0.40 -31.45
N ILE A 21 19.03 -0.64 -31.82
CA ILE A 21 17.87 -0.12 -31.10
C ILE A 21 17.90 -0.87 -29.77
N GLY A 22 18.66 -0.33 -28.82
CA GLY A 22 18.57 -0.74 -27.43
C GLY A 22 17.12 -0.59 -27.01
N ARG A 23 16.44 -1.72 -26.79
CA ARG A 23 15.14 -1.72 -26.15
C ARG A 23 15.39 -1.27 -24.71
N ALA A 24 15.19 0.01 -24.44
CA ALA A 24 14.97 0.48 -23.08
C ALA A 24 13.62 -0.10 -22.65
N GLN A 25 13.63 -1.31 -22.11
CA GLN A 25 12.46 -1.88 -21.46
C GLN A 25 12.35 -1.17 -20.12
N ALA A 26 11.50 -0.13 -20.08
CA ALA A 26 11.12 0.46 -18.81
C ALA A 26 10.47 -0.65 -17.98
N ALA A 27 11.15 -1.08 -16.91
CA ALA A 27 10.55 -1.98 -15.94
C ALA A 27 9.38 -1.23 -15.30
N THR A 28 8.17 -1.68 -15.55
CA THR A 28 6.98 -1.21 -14.85
C THR A 28 7.11 -1.64 -13.38
N PRO A 29 6.91 -0.71 -12.42
CA PRO A 29 6.97 -1.09 -11.01
C PRO A 29 5.83 -2.06 -10.71
N VAL A 30 6.17 -3.22 -10.13
CA VAL A 30 5.17 -4.15 -9.60
C VAL A 30 4.55 -3.50 -8.37
N LEU A 31 3.22 -3.34 -8.40
CA LEU A 31 2.45 -2.75 -7.31
C LEU A 31 1.89 -3.84 -6.41
N TYR A 32 1.86 -3.60 -5.11
CA TYR A 32 1.39 -4.55 -4.10
C TYR A 32 0.23 -3.99 -3.28
N TYR A 33 -0.54 -4.89 -2.69
CA TYR A 33 -1.49 -4.59 -1.63
C TYR A 33 -1.45 -5.65 -0.52
N TRP A 34 -1.82 -5.25 0.70
CA TRP A 34 -1.91 -6.08 1.89
C TRP A 34 -3.16 -5.74 2.71
N ASP A 35 -3.92 -6.76 3.08
CA ASP A 35 -5.12 -6.69 3.90
C ASP A 35 -4.83 -7.23 5.30
N PHE A 36 -5.09 -6.39 6.31
CA PHE A 36 -4.99 -6.68 7.73
C PHE A 36 -6.41 -6.82 8.27
N VAL A 37 -6.76 -8.02 8.75
CA VAL A 37 -8.11 -8.34 9.23
C VAL A 37 -8.10 -8.34 10.75
N PHE A 38 -8.71 -7.35 11.40
CA PHE A 38 -8.69 -7.20 12.86
C PHE A 38 -9.77 -8.07 13.51
N ASP A 39 -9.38 -9.27 13.95
CA ASP A 39 -10.28 -10.33 14.40
C ASP A 39 -9.92 -10.95 15.76
N THR A 40 -8.80 -10.52 16.36
CA THR A 40 -8.27 -11.09 17.60
C THR A 40 -8.11 -10.02 18.66
N VAL A 41 -8.68 -10.25 19.83
CA VAL A 41 -8.48 -9.40 21.01
C VAL A 41 -7.12 -9.72 21.63
N VAL A 42 -6.32 -8.68 21.81
CA VAL A 42 -4.97 -8.76 22.38
C VAL A 42 -4.98 -8.43 23.85
N THR A 43 -5.70 -7.37 24.23
CA THR A 43 -5.93 -6.95 25.61
C THR A 43 -7.30 -6.29 25.72
N GLY A 44 -7.88 -6.33 26.91
CA GLY A 44 -9.15 -5.70 27.24
C GLY A 44 -10.37 -6.42 26.72
N ASP A 45 -11.44 -5.67 26.55
CA ASP A 45 -12.75 -6.22 26.25
C ASP A 45 -12.91 -6.54 24.75
N SER A 46 -13.67 -7.60 24.47
CA SER A 46 -14.06 -7.96 23.10
C SER A 46 -15.12 -7.01 22.57
N PRO A 47 -14.95 -6.42 21.38
CA PRO A 47 -16.02 -5.67 20.74
C PRO A 47 -17.22 -6.58 20.45
N SER A 48 -18.40 -5.97 20.43
CA SER A 48 -19.67 -6.66 20.23
C SER A 48 -19.74 -7.33 18.86
N GLY A 49 -20.49 -8.43 18.79
CA GLY A 49 -20.72 -9.19 17.56
C GLY A 49 -19.52 -10.04 17.13
N SER A 50 -19.66 -10.70 15.98
CA SER A 50 -18.61 -11.57 15.43
C SER A 50 -17.51 -10.76 14.74
N SER A 51 -16.26 -11.21 14.91
CA SER A 51 -15.13 -10.73 14.14
C SER A 51 -15.29 -11.04 12.62
N PRO A 52 -14.60 -10.29 11.73
CA PRO A 52 -13.67 -9.19 12.01
C PRO A 52 -14.37 -7.86 12.32
N TRP A 53 -13.77 -7.08 13.23
CA TRP A 53 -14.30 -5.79 13.67
C TRP A 53 -13.79 -4.61 12.86
N ALA A 54 -12.70 -4.80 12.11
CA ALA A 54 -12.23 -3.87 11.10
C ALA A 54 -11.35 -4.58 10.07
N THR A 55 -11.16 -3.94 8.92
CA THR A 55 -10.19 -4.37 7.90
C THR A 55 -9.39 -3.16 7.45
N LEU A 56 -8.07 -3.28 7.34
CA LEU A 56 -7.20 -2.26 6.75
C LEU A 56 -6.56 -2.82 5.48
N ARG A 57 -6.71 -2.11 4.37
CA ARG A 57 -5.92 -2.32 3.16
C ARG A 57 -4.80 -1.30 3.08
N VAL A 58 -3.60 -1.77 2.79
CA VAL A 58 -2.42 -0.97 2.48
C VAL A 58 -1.99 -1.30 1.06
N GLU A 59 -1.93 -0.32 0.17
CA GLU A 59 -1.64 -0.57 -1.25
C GLU A 59 -0.81 0.53 -1.91
N ASP A 60 0.02 0.14 -2.87
CA ASP A 60 0.78 1.09 -3.67
C ASP A 60 -0.17 1.92 -4.54
N THR A 61 0.11 3.22 -4.69
CA THR A 61 -0.70 4.09 -5.56
C THR A 61 -0.26 4.07 -7.02
N GLY A 62 0.92 3.53 -7.31
CA GLY A 62 1.62 3.70 -8.58
C GLY A 62 2.50 4.96 -8.63
N SER A 63 2.36 5.88 -7.68
CA SER A 63 3.27 7.01 -7.51
C SER A 63 4.45 6.62 -6.61
N PRO A 64 5.70 6.95 -6.97
CA PRO A 64 6.85 6.66 -6.13
C PRO A 64 6.72 7.30 -4.74
N GLY A 65 6.94 6.51 -3.69
CA GLY A 65 6.94 7.00 -2.32
C GLY A 65 5.57 7.29 -1.73
N GLU A 66 4.48 6.83 -2.37
CA GLU A 66 3.12 6.99 -1.89
C GLU A 66 2.44 5.64 -1.65
N VAL A 67 1.85 5.49 -0.47
CA VAL A 67 1.06 4.31 -0.09
C VAL A 67 -0.30 4.75 0.37
N LYS A 68 -1.34 4.13 -0.17
CA LYS A 68 -2.72 4.38 0.20
C LYS A 68 -3.19 3.36 1.23
N PHE A 69 -3.93 3.86 2.20
CA PHE A 69 -4.56 3.12 3.26
C PHE A 69 -6.06 3.25 3.13
N THR A 70 -6.78 2.15 3.31
CA THR A 70 -8.24 2.16 3.41
C THR A 70 -8.65 1.33 4.62
N LEU A 71 -9.28 1.95 5.61
CA LEU A 71 -9.76 1.32 6.83
C LEU A 71 -11.28 1.24 6.80
N TRP A 72 -11.83 0.04 6.87
CA TRP A 72 -13.26 -0.23 7.03
C TRP A 72 -13.55 -0.61 8.48
N ALA A 73 -14.44 0.14 9.13
CA ALA A 73 -14.93 -0.20 10.46
C ALA A 73 -16.16 -1.10 10.36
N ASN A 74 -16.10 -2.27 11.00
CA ASN A 74 -17.14 -3.31 10.96
C ASN A 74 -17.74 -3.59 12.35
N LEU A 75 -17.69 -2.60 13.25
CA LEU A 75 -18.16 -2.69 14.64
C LEU A 75 -19.66 -3.02 14.74
N LYS A 76 -20.12 -3.59 15.85
CA LYS A 76 -21.55 -3.95 16.02
C LYS A 76 -22.19 -3.28 17.22
N GLY A 77 -21.40 -2.83 18.20
CA GLY A 77 -21.91 -2.03 19.30
C GLY A 77 -22.26 -0.62 18.81
N SER A 78 -23.40 -0.09 19.28
CA SER A 78 -23.87 1.25 18.91
C SER A 78 -22.98 2.37 19.45
N GLU A 79 -22.23 2.10 20.51
CA GLU A 79 -21.31 3.05 21.15
C GLU A 79 -19.85 2.80 20.76
N GLU A 80 -19.57 1.73 20.00
CA GLU A 80 -18.22 1.32 19.67
C GLU A 80 -17.60 2.19 18.57
N PHE A 81 -16.33 2.55 18.75
CA PHE A 81 -15.58 3.29 17.74
C PHE A 81 -14.08 2.97 17.78
N ILE A 82 -13.43 3.09 16.63
CA ILE A 82 -11.97 2.99 16.51
C ILE A 82 -11.37 4.34 16.86
N SER A 83 -10.43 4.34 17.81
CA SER A 83 -9.77 5.55 18.31
C SER A 83 -8.28 5.63 17.94
N GLY A 84 -7.68 4.52 17.52
CA GLY A 84 -6.31 4.52 17.03
C GLY A 84 -5.96 3.30 16.20
N LEU A 85 -4.93 3.45 15.39
CA LEU A 85 -4.30 2.41 14.56
C LEU A 85 -2.78 2.52 14.73
N TRP A 86 -2.13 1.39 14.95
CA TRP A 86 -0.67 1.25 15.07
C TRP A 86 -0.14 0.30 14.01
N LEU A 87 0.96 0.70 13.38
CA LEU A 87 1.63 0.00 12.29
C LEU A 87 3.15 0.09 12.45
N ASN A 88 3.84 -0.77 11.72
CA ASN A 88 5.30 -0.79 11.62
C ASN A 88 5.73 -0.57 10.17
N ILE A 89 6.99 -0.16 10.00
CA ILE A 89 7.61 0.16 8.72
C ILE A 89 9.02 -0.47 8.73
N ALA A 90 9.30 -1.41 7.82
CA ALA A 90 10.60 -2.07 7.74
C ALA A 90 11.18 -2.03 6.30
N PRO A 91 12.44 -1.60 6.12
CA PRO A 91 13.24 -0.85 7.10
C PRO A 91 12.54 0.46 7.48
N TYR A 92 12.75 0.95 8.71
CA TYR A 92 12.10 2.16 9.16
C TYR A 92 12.49 3.36 8.30
N GLN A 93 11.50 4.18 8.00
CA GLN A 93 11.68 5.47 7.36
C GLN A 93 10.58 6.43 7.80
N GLY A 94 10.95 7.71 7.93
CA GLY A 94 9.99 8.75 8.27
C GLY A 94 8.90 8.89 7.20
N VAL A 95 7.65 8.93 7.63
CA VAL A 95 6.48 9.18 6.79
C VAL A 95 5.79 10.49 7.14
N SER A 96 5.01 11.01 6.18
CA SER A 96 4.21 12.22 6.34
C SER A 96 2.83 12.02 5.72
N PHE A 97 1.87 12.83 6.14
CA PHE A 97 0.51 12.75 5.62
C PHE A 97 0.44 13.33 4.20
N GLY A 98 -0.06 12.54 3.26
CA GLY A 98 -0.23 12.92 1.86
C GLY A 98 -1.62 13.48 1.52
N GLY A 99 -2.53 13.50 2.47
CA GLY A 99 -3.96 13.81 2.26
C GLY A 99 -4.83 12.55 2.24
N GLY A 100 -6.15 12.73 2.15
CA GLY A 100 -7.09 11.62 2.19
C GLY A 100 -8.55 12.05 2.07
N SER A 101 -9.41 11.05 1.91
CA SER A 101 -10.86 11.21 2.01
C SER A 101 -11.33 10.53 3.29
N LEU A 102 -11.95 11.32 4.16
CA LEU A 102 -12.50 10.85 5.41
C LEU A 102 -14.03 10.79 5.25
N THR A 103 -14.62 9.60 5.35
CA THR A 103 -16.09 9.48 5.34
C THR A 103 -16.56 9.35 6.78
N GLY A 104 -17.39 10.31 7.22
CA GLY A 104 -18.02 10.26 8.54
C GLY A 104 -17.13 10.68 9.71
N ILE A 105 -15.89 11.11 9.46
CA ILE A 105 -15.00 11.71 10.47
C ILE A 105 -14.43 13.04 9.95
N SER A 106 -14.20 14.02 10.84
CA SER A 106 -13.73 15.37 10.49
C SER A 106 -12.22 15.50 10.38
N TYR A 107 -11.47 14.69 11.13
CA TYR A 107 -10.01 14.68 11.06
C TYR A 107 -9.45 13.32 11.43
N MET A 108 -8.19 13.12 11.04
CA MET A 108 -7.33 12.03 11.49
C MET A 108 -5.93 12.61 11.62
N ALA A 109 -5.20 12.22 12.66
CA ALA A 109 -3.84 12.71 12.88
C ALA A 109 -2.84 11.57 12.78
N LEU A 110 -1.72 11.82 12.10
CA LEU A 110 -0.49 11.07 12.30
C LEU A 110 0.09 11.51 13.65
N ALA A 111 -0.30 10.82 14.71
CA ALA A 111 0.00 11.22 16.08
C ALA A 111 1.47 11.04 16.42
N GLN A 112 2.10 10.00 15.87
CA GLN A 112 3.51 9.71 16.08
C GLN A 112 4.09 8.91 14.91
N ASN A 113 5.39 9.13 14.68
CA ASN A 113 6.18 8.51 13.64
C ASN A 113 7.65 8.48 14.10
N GLY A 114 8.19 7.30 14.40
CA GLY A 114 9.54 7.09 14.93
C GLY A 114 9.86 5.61 15.09
N GLU A 115 11.08 5.18 14.73
CA GLU A 115 11.54 3.77 14.83
C GLU A 115 11.35 3.23 16.26
N ASP A 116 10.51 2.20 16.40
CA ASP A 116 10.11 1.59 17.68
C ASP A 116 9.71 2.63 18.75
N GLY A 117 9.24 3.81 18.34
CA GLY A 117 9.03 4.96 19.22
C GLY A 117 7.77 4.87 20.07
N LEU A 118 6.86 3.94 19.76
CA LEU A 118 5.55 3.80 20.40
C LEU A 118 5.44 2.48 21.16
N SER A 119 5.33 2.51 22.49
CA SER A 119 5.00 1.31 23.26
C SER A 119 3.51 1.23 23.57
N ASN A 120 2.85 0.13 23.19
CA ASN A 120 1.43 -0.12 23.50
C ASN A 120 1.13 -1.61 23.60
N ALA A 121 0.33 -2.01 24.59
CA ALA A 121 0.06 -3.41 24.90
C ALA A 121 1.35 -4.27 24.99
N GLY A 122 2.43 -3.69 25.51
CA GLY A 122 3.76 -4.31 25.60
C GLY A 122 4.35 -4.73 24.24
N ARG A 123 4.24 -3.87 23.23
CA ARG A 123 4.83 -4.01 21.89
C ARG A 123 5.32 -2.64 21.41
N SER A 124 6.31 -2.61 20.54
CA SER A 124 6.80 -1.37 19.93
C SER A 124 6.26 -1.19 18.52
N PHE A 125 5.83 0.02 18.20
CA PHE A 125 5.32 0.41 16.88
C PHE A 125 6.06 1.62 16.33
N ASP A 126 6.07 1.77 15.02
CA ASP A 126 6.70 2.91 14.34
C ASP A 126 5.75 4.08 14.13
N VAL A 127 4.48 3.78 13.83
CA VAL A 127 3.49 4.77 13.43
C VAL A 127 2.18 4.60 14.19
N GLN A 128 1.61 5.72 14.63
CA GLN A 128 0.27 5.79 15.20
C GLN A 128 -0.61 6.80 14.45
N PHE A 129 -1.79 6.35 14.07
CA PHE A 129 -2.90 7.21 13.68
C PHE A 129 -3.89 7.36 14.84
N ALA A 130 -4.29 8.59 15.11
CA ALA A 130 -5.34 8.91 16.08
C ALA A 130 -6.62 9.34 15.34
N PHE A 131 -7.74 8.78 15.78
CA PHE A 131 -9.08 9.13 15.30
C PHE A 131 -9.86 9.90 16.36
N PRO A 132 -10.89 10.68 15.98
CA PRO A 132 -11.67 11.47 16.93
C PRO A 132 -12.36 10.59 17.98
N THR A 133 -12.34 11.03 19.24
CA THR A 133 -12.91 10.29 20.38
C THR A 133 -14.04 11.05 21.11
N ALA A 134 -14.22 12.35 20.88
CA ALA A 134 -15.22 13.16 21.58
C ALA A 134 -16.65 12.96 21.02
N VAL A 135 -17.67 13.04 21.90
CA VAL A 135 -19.10 13.08 21.54
C VAL A 135 -19.49 14.53 21.16
N PRO A 136 -20.37 14.81 20.17
CA PRO A 136 -21.27 13.90 19.46
C PRO A 136 -21.00 13.66 17.96
N ALA A 137 -19.93 14.17 17.35
CA ALA A 137 -19.70 13.97 15.91
C ALA A 137 -18.29 13.42 15.63
N ASP A 138 -18.19 12.59 14.58
CA ASP A 138 -16.95 12.22 13.90
C ASP A 138 -16.13 11.04 14.45
N ARG A 139 -16.70 10.20 15.33
CA ARG A 139 -16.06 8.94 15.72
C ARG A 139 -16.08 7.94 14.57
N LEU A 140 -14.98 7.19 14.40
CA LEU A 140 -14.91 6.11 13.42
C LEU A 140 -15.73 4.89 13.89
N THR A 141 -17.02 4.89 13.53
CA THR A 141 -18.03 3.90 13.94
C THR A 141 -18.33 2.91 12.80
N ASN A 142 -19.26 1.98 13.03
CA ASN A 142 -19.63 0.95 12.05
C ASN A 142 -19.98 1.51 10.66
N SER A 143 -19.62 0.76 9.62
CA SER A 143 -19.87 1.05 8.19
C SER A 143 -19.15 2.28 7.64
N MET A 144 -18.33 2.97 8.43
CA MET A 144 -17.51 4.07 7.96
C MET A 144 -16.23 3.56 7.29
N VAL A 145 -15.76 4.34 6.33
CA VAL A 145 -14.53 4.06 5.57
C VAL A 145 -13.65 5.30 5.58
N VAL A 146 -12.39 5.10 5.96
CA VAL A 146 -11.38 6.17 5.97
C VAL A 146 -10.29 5.81 5.00
N THR A 147 -9.98 6.72 4.08
CA THR A 147 -8.92 6.54 3.09
C THR A 147 -7.90 7.65 3.21
N TRP A 148 -6.62 7.31 3.24
CA TRP A 148 -5.55 8.30 3.27
C TRP A 148 -4.30 7.81 2.56
N VAL A 149 -3.38 8.73 2.30
CA VAL A 149 -2.08 8.46 1.72
C VAL A 149 -1.00 8.84 2.71
N LEU A 150 0.00 7.96 2.87
CA LEU A 150 1.29 8.34 3.43
C LEU A 150 2.30 8.56 2.34
N LYS A 151 3.19 9.53 2.56
CA LYS A 151 4.36 9.78 1.73
C LYS A 151 5.64 9.50 2.50
N GLY A 152 6.61 8.90 1.83
CA GLY A 152 7.95 8.65 2.36
C GLY A 152 8.95 8.39 1.24
N ASN A 153 10.23 8.33 1.58
CA ASN A 153 11.28 8.07 0.60
C ASN A 153 11.17 6.63 0.07
N ASN A 154 10.82 6.41 -1.21
CA ASN A 154 10.61 5.07 -1.78
C ASN A 154 9.65 4.19 -0.96
N LEU A 155 8.71 4.80 -0.22
CA LEU A 155 7.67 4.08 0.50
C LEU A 155 6.84 3.22 -0.45
N THR A 156 6.59 1.99 -0.03
CA THR A 156 5.76 0.98 -0.73
C THR A 156 4.93 0.20 0.28
N ALA A 157 3.87 -0.44 -0.16
CA ALA A 157 2.98 -1.25 0.69
C ALA A 157 3.75 -2.37 1.43
N ASN A 158 4.81 -2.93 0.83
CA ASN A 158 5.63 -3.97 1.45
C ASN A 158 6.33 -3.52 2.74
N HIS A 159 6.62 -2.22 2.90
CA HIS A 159 7.23 -1.73 4.13
C HIS A 159 6.32 -1.95 5.36
N PHE A 160 5.01 -1.97 5.17
CA PHE A 160 4.03 -2.15 6.25
C PHE A 160 3.76 -3.62 6.58
N LYS A 161 4.23 -4.55 5.74
CA LYS A 161 4.13 -5.99 6.01
C LYS A 161 5.28 -6.42 6.93
N THR A 162 5.30 -5.88 8.13
CA THR A 162 6.32 -6.17 9.14
C THR A 162 5.71 -6.27 10.53
N LEU A 163 6.36 -7.07 11.37
CA LEU A 163 5.97 -7.27 12.76
C LEU A 163 6.45 -6.11 13.64
N SER A 164 5.71 -5.88 14.73
CA SER A 164 6.10 -4.98 15.80
C SER A 164 7.41 -5.39 16.46
N GLY A 165 8.21 -4.41 16.89
CA GLY A 165 9.37 -4.66 17.73
C GLY A 165 9.00 -5.34 19.05
N ALA A 166 9.94 -6.11 19.59
CA ALA A 166 9.78 -6.75 20.90
C ALA A 166 9.88 -5.70 22.01
N ALA A 167 8.77 -5.43 22.70
CA ALA A 167 8.76 -4.62 23.93
C ALA A 167 8.29 -5.47 25.12
N GLY A 168 9.21 -6.21 25.75
CA GLY A 168 8.87 -7.17 26.80
C GLY A 168 8.65 -8.58 26.25
N GLN A 169 7.75 -9.35 26.88
CA GLN A 169 7.57 -10.80 26.62
C GLN A 169 6.41 -11.14 25.67
N ASN A 170 5.76 -10.15 25.06
CA ASN A 170 4.57 -10.38 24.24
C ASN A 170 4.94 -10.74 22.79
N SER A 171 4.13 -11.62 22.18
CA SER A 171 4.24 -11.93 20.75
C SER A 171 4.05 -10.69 19.88
N ALA A 172 4.89 -10.55 18.86
CA ALA A 172 4.82 -9.45 17.91
C ALA A 172 3.51 -9.47 17.10
N LEU A 173 3.07 -8.29 16.65
CA LEU A 173 1.85 -8.08 15.87
C LEU A 173 2.14 -7.37 14.56
N TRP A 174 1.38 -7.68 13.53
CA TRP A 174 1.44 -7.00 12.24
C TRP A 174 0.87 -5.58 12.29
N ALA A 175 -0.21 -5.41 13.04
CA ALA A 175 -0.90 -4.14 13.23
C ALA A 175 -1.76 -4.22 14.50
N MET A 176 -2.23 -3.08 14.99
CA MET A 176 -3.18 -3.03 16.09
C MET A 176 -4.15 -1.87 15.92
N ILE A 177 -5.41 -2.06 16.29
CA ILE A 177 -6.38 -0.98 16.49
C ILE A 177 -6.82 -0.90 17.95
N HIS A 178 -7.33 0.25 18.34
CA HIS A 178 -7.96 0.46 19.64
C HIS A 178 -9.43 0.78 19.47
N VAL A 179 -10.28 -0.16 19.92
CA VAL A 179 -11.73 0.01 19.95
C VAL A 179 -12.13 0.49 21.34
N GLN A 180 -12.95 1.52 21.41
CA GLN A 180 -13.50 2.09 22.65
C GLN A 180 -15.02 2.07 22.60
N GLY A 181 -15.68 2.31 23.74
CA GLY A 181 -17.13 2.30 23.86
C GLY A 181 -17.72 0.88 23.84
N ILE A 182 -16.91 -0.11 24.27
CA ILE A 182 -17.34 -1.49 24.36
C ILE A 182 -18.20 -1.65 25.63
N SER A 183 -19.48 -1.96 25.46
CA SER A 183 -20.39 -2.17 26.57
C SER A 183 -20.30 -3.60 27.10
N GLY A 184 -20.47 -3.79 28.42
CA GLY A 184 -20.60 -5.12 29.03
C GLY A 184 -19.30 -5.75 29.52
N GLY A 185 -18.15 -5.10 29.28
CA GLY A 185 -16.86 -5.46 29.87
C GLY A 185 -16.44 -4.50 30.99
N GLN A 186 -15.30 -4.79 31.63
CA GLN A 186 -14.78 -4.00 32.77
C GLN A 186 -13.92 -2.82 32.32
N GLU A 187 -13.27 -2.93 31.15
CA GLU A 187 -12.31 -1.95 30.65
C GLU A 187 -12.97 -0.90 29.73
N GLY A 188 -14.11 -1.22 29.14
CA GLY A 188 -14.84 -0.37 28.20
C GLY A 188 -14.13 -0.17 26.86
N SER A 189 -13.04 -0.90 26.63
CA SER A 189 -12.17 -0.79 25.45
C SER A 189 -11.34 -2.05 25.24
N GLY A 190 -10.85 -2.23 24.02
CA GLY A 190 -10.08 -3.41 23.61
C GLY A 190 -9.03 -3.08 22.54
N LYS A 191 -7.88 -3.74 22.63
CA LYS A 191 -6.84 -3.71 21.60
C LYS A 191 -7.02 -4.92 20.70
N ILE A 192 -7.20 -4.68 19.41
CA ILE A 192 -7.51 -5.72 18.43
C ILE A 192 -6.38 -5.80 17.41
N ALA A 193 -5.98 -7.00 17.04
CA ALA A 193 -4.96 -7.25 16.04
C ALA A 193 -5.41 -8.30 15.02
N PRO A 194 -4.69 -8.42 13.89
CA PRO A 194 -4.85 -9.55 13.01
C PRO A 194 -4.35 -10.85 13.63
N SER A 195 -5.16 -11.92 13.53
CA SER A 195 -4.81 -13.29 13.94
C SER A 195 -3.65 -13.88 13.14
N GLY A 196 -3.45 -13.42 11.90
CA GLY A 196 -2.51 -14.00 10.95
C GLY A 196 -1.75 -12.96 10.13
N GLU A 197 -0.90 -13.48 9.25
CA GLU A 197 -0.14 -12.66 8.29
C GLU A 197 -1.08 -11.88 7.36
N PRO A 198 -0.75 -10.61 7.05
CA PRO A 198 -1.51 -9.84 6.08
C PRO A 198 -1.63 -10.56 4.74
N GLN A 199 -2.85 -10.71 4.26
CA GLN A 199 -3.14 -11.36 2.98
C GLN A 199 -2.99 -10.34 1.85
N GLY A 200 -2.46 -10.74 0.70
CA GLY A 200 -2.24 -9.76 -0.35
C GLY A 200 -1.66 -10.34 -1.62
N GLY A 201 -1.36 -9.45 -2.56
CA GLY A 201 -0.86 -9.85 -3.87
C GLY A 201 -0.38 -8.67 -4.70
N VAL A 202 -0.15 -8.94 -5.98
CA VAL A 202 0.22 -7.94 -6.96
C VAL A 202 -1.03 -7.27 -7.52
N ILE A 203 -1.00 -5.95 -7.67
CA ILE A 203 -2.03 -5.19 -8.38
C ILE A 203 -1.71 -5.31 -9.88
N PRO A 204 -2.59 -5.92 -10.69
CA PRO A 204 -2.34 -6.07 -12.12
C PRO A 204 -2.16 -4.70 -12.79
N GLU A 205 -1.19 -4.60 -13.69
CA GLU A 205 -1.02 -3.40 -14.51
C GLU A 205 -2.32 -3.12 -15.30
N PRO A 206 -2.74 -1.86 -15.43
CA PRO A 206 -3.88 -1.51 -16.27
C PRO A 206 -3.64 -2.01 -17.70
N ALA A 207 -4.58 -2.79 -18.24
CA ALA A 207 -4.52 -3.32 -19.62
C ALA A 207 -4.37 -2.23 -20.69
N THR A 208 -4.62 -0.97 -20.35
CA THR A 208 -4.39 0.20 -21.19
C THR A 208 -2.92 0.40 -21.55
N LEU A 209 -1.96 0.01 -20.68
CA LEU A 209 -0.53 0.09 -21.01
C LEU A 209 -0.14 -0.92 -22.10
N VAL A 210 -0.71 -2.12 -22.05
CA VAL A 210 -0.54 -3.13 -23.09
C VAL A 210 -1.16 -2.64 -24.41
N LEU A 211 -2.37 -2.09 -24.35
CA LEU A 211 -3.05 -1.57 -25.55
C LEU A 211 -2.31 -0.35 -26.15
N PHE A 212 -1.76 0.53 -25.31
CA PHE A 212 -0.95 1.66 -25.75
C PHE A 212 0.34 1.19 -26.42
N GLY A 213 1.04 0.21 -25.82
CA GLY A 213 2.22 -0.41 -26.41
C GLY A 213 1.92 -1.07 -27.77
N MET A 214 0.80 -1.78 -27.87
CA MET A 214 0.35 -2.38 -29.14
C MET A 214 -0.05 -1.32 -30.17
N GLY A 215 -0.72 -0.24 -29.75
CA GLY A 215 -1.13 0.87 -30.61
C GLY A 215 0.06 1.63 -31.21
N LEU A 216 1.17 1.76 -30.47
CA LEU A 216 2.41 2.37 -30.98
C LEU A 216 3.23 1.42 -31.86
N ALA A 217 3.22 0.11 -31.59
CA ALA A 217 3.96 -0.87 -32.37
C ALA A 217 3.31 -1.17 -33.74
N ALA A 218 1.98 -1.18 -33.82
CA ALA A 218 1.23 -1.49 -35.05
C ALA A 218 1.61 -0.64 -36.28
N PRO A 219 1.68 0.71 -36.21
CA PRO A 219 2.07 1.53 -37.36
C PRO A 219 3.55 1.40 -37.74
N LEU A 220 4.43 1.11 -36.78
CA LEU A 220 5.85 0.84 -37.05
C LEU A 220 6.02 -0.48 -37.82
N VAL A 221 5.36 -1.55 -37.38
CA VAL A 221 5.35 -2.85 -38.07
C VAL A 221 4.71 -2.72 -39.46
N ALA A 222 3.64 -1.92 -39.60
CA ALA A 222 2.99 -1.68 -40.88
C ALA A 222 3.88 -0.93 -41.89
N ARG A 223 4.76 -0.02 -41.42
CA ARG A 223 5.75 0.66 -42.30
C ARG A 223 6.88 -0.26 -42.74
N TRP A 224 7.28 -1.22 -41.90
CA TRP A 224 8.32 -2.19 -42.23
C TRP A 224 7.86 -3.20 -43.28
N ARG A 225 6.56 -3.50 -43.36
CA ARG A 225 5.98 -4.37 -44.38
C ARG A 225 5.80 -3.72 -45.77
N LYS A 226 5.94 -2.40 -45.88
CA LYS A 226 5.76 -1.64 -47.13
C LYS A 226 7.09 -1.22 -47.79
N ARG A 227 8.22 -1.68 -47.26
CA ARG A 227 9.56 -1.56 -47.87
C ARG A 227 10.02 -2.95 -48.29
#